data_AF-A0A4P5UC62-F1
#
_entry.id   AF-A0A4P5UC62-F1
#
_cell.length_a   1.000
_cell.length_b   1.000
_cell.length_c   1.000
_cell.angle_alpha   90.00
_cell.angle_beta   90.00
_cell.angle_gamma   90.00
#
_symmetry.space_group_name_H-M   'P 1'
#
loop_
_entity.id
_entity.type
_entity.pdbx_description
1 polymer ?
#
loop_
_entity_poly.entity_id
_entity_poly.type
_entity_poly.pdbx_seq_one_letter_code
_entity_poly.pdbx_strand_id
1 'polypeptide(L)'
;MQHTGLMDSLNCIRGVAMEYEFGLCAIVGLQGMEPDRLPPESDKYGVRIVEPVLDAMGIEHARLTLRGDEERIPEAFQQARKSKRPFIFLVTRSPE
;
A
#
# COMPACT_ATOMS: atom_id res chain seq x y z
N MET A 1 -8.15 -2.59 11.54
CA MET A 1 -6.97 -3.46 11.46
C MET A 1 -6.25 -3.42 10.12
N GLN A 2 -6.88 -3.12 8.97
CA GLN A 2 -6.20 -3.24 7.67
C GLN A 2 -4.87 -2.44 7.57
N HIS A 3 -4.89 -1.10 7.70
CA HIS A 3 -3.66 -0.29 7.72
C HIS A 3 -2.86 -0.44 9.01
N THR A 4 -3.47 -0.85 10.12
CA THR A 4 -2.77 -1.19 11.37
C THR A 4 -1.77 -2.33 11.14
N GLY A 5 -2.20 -3.40 10.46
CA GLY A 5 -1.33 -4.55 10.15
C GLY A 5 -0.18 -4.19 9.22
N LEU A 6 -0.38 -3.24 8.30
CA LEU A 6 0.72 -2.66 7.51
C LEU A 6 1.75 -2.00 8.43
N MET A 7 1.31 -1.10 9.30
CA MET A 7 2.19 -0.36 10.22
C MET A 7 2.99 -1.31 11.12
N ASP A 8 2.35 -2.34 11.66
CA ASP A 8 3.01 -3.37 12.48
C ASP A 8 4.03 -4.19 11.68
N SER A 9 3.81 -4.36 10.38
CA SER A 9 4.67 -5.15 9.49
C SER A 9 5.86 -4.37 8.95
N LEU A 10 5.93 -3.03 9.12
CA LEU A 10 6.94 -2.19 8.45
C LEU A 10 8.37 -2.58 8.79
N ASN A 11 8.66 -2.97 10.05
CA ASN A 11 10.00 -3.43 10.40
C ASN A 11 10.37 -4.75 9.69
N CYS A 12 9.40 -5.64 9.49
CA CYS A 12 9.60 -6.87 8.71
C CYS A 12 9.82 -6.55 7.23
N ILE A 13 9.04 -5.63 6.65
CA ILE A 13 9.19 -5.18 5.26
C ILE A 13 10.57 -4.54 5.04
N ARG A 14 11.03 -3.70 5.98
CA ARG A 14 12.39 -3.14 5.97
C ARG A 14 13.45 -4.25 5.90
N GLY A 15 13.40 -5.23 6.81
CA GLY A 15 14.41 -6.29 6.84
C GLY A 15 14.35 -7.24 5.62
N VAL A 16 13.15 -7.73 5.30
CA VAL A 16 12.98 -8.80 4.31
C VAL A 16 12.89 -8.24 2.88
N ALA A 17 12.04 -7.24 2.65
CA ALA A 17 11.80 -6.75 1.30
C ALA A 17 12.82 -5.70 0.85
N MET A 18 13.26 -4.82 1.76
CA MET A 18 14.20 -3.76 1.42
C MET A 18 15.66 -4.20 1.53
N GLU A 19 16.06 -4.80 2.66
CA GLU A 19 17.47 -5.15 2.91
C GLU A 19 17.86 -6.51 2.30
N TYR A 20 16.98 -7.50 2.35
CA TYR A 20 17.23 -8.82 1.73
C TYR A 20 16.71 -8.93 0.29
N GLU A 21 16.28 -7.82 -0.30
CA GLU A 21 15.87 -7.74 -1.70
C GLU A 21 14.80 -8.79 -2.06
N PHE A 22 13.81 -8.97 -1.19
CA PHE A 22 12.65 -9.80 -1.49
C PHE A 22 11.58 -8.99 -2.22
N GLY A 23 11.26 -9.39 -3.45
CA GLY A 23 10.21 -8.76 -4.26
C GLY A 23 8.81 -9.00 -3.70
N LEU A 24 8.38 -8.12 -2.79
CA LEU A 24 7.07 -8.15 -2.13
C LEU A 24 6.05 -7.32 -2.92
N CYS A 25 4.88 -7.87 -3.21
CA CYS A 25 3.72 -7.11 -3.64
C CYS A 25 2.60 -7.33 -2.63
N ALA A 26 2.14 -6.28 -1.96
CA ALA A 26 1.10 -6.35 -0.94
C ALA A 26 -0.11 -5.49 -1.31
N ILE A 27 -1.28 -5.86 -0.80
CA ILE A 27 -2.53 -5.11 -0.94
C ILE A 27 -3.05 -4.83 0.46
N VAL A 28 -3.30 -3.56 0.78
CA VAL A 28 -3.66 -3.11 2.12
C VAL A 28 -4.91 -2.24 2.04
N GLY A 29 -5.94 -2.60 2.81
CA GLY A 29 -7.12 -1.76 2.94
C GLY A 29 -6.89 -0.52 3.81
N LEU A 30 -7.41 0.62 3.38
CA LEU A 30 -7.55 1.80 4.24
C LEU A 30 -8.90 1.72 4.95
N GLN A 31 -8.99 0.88 5.99
CA GLN A 31 -10.24 0.67 6.71
C GLN A 31 -10.82 1.99 7.24
N GLY A 32 -12.09 2.22 6.90
CA GLY A 32 -12.79 3.44 7.29
C GLY A 32 -12.49 4.64 6.39
N MET A 33 -11.79 4.47 5.26
CA MET A 33 -11.61 5.55 4.29
C MET A 33 -12.96 6.08 3.80
N GLU A 34 -13.09 7.40 3.77
CA GLU A 34 -14.26 8.11 3.25
C GLU A 34 -14.34 7.97 1.71
N PRO A 35 -15.50 7.69 1.11
CA PRO A 35 -15.61 7.42 -0.33
C PRO A 35 -15.41 8.66 -1.21
N ASP A 36 -15.64 9.85 -0.65
CA ASP A 36 -15.64 11.16 -1.34
C ASP A 36 -14.28 11.88 -1.29
N ARG A 37 -13.27 11.29 -0.65
CA ARG A 37 -11.96 11.94 -0.43
C ARG A 37 -10.79 11.03 -0.77
N LEU A 38 -9.60 11.60 -0.86
CA LEU A 38 -8.35 10.86 -0.99
C LEU A 38 -7.66 10.68 0.38
N PRO A 39 -6.78 9.68 0.55
CA PRO A 39 -6.17 9.39 1.85
C PRO A 39 -5.56 10.60 2.59
N PRO A 40 -4.86 11.54 1.92
CA PRO A 40 -4.32 12.74 2.58
C PRO A 40 -5.39 13.70 3.14
N GLU A 41 -6.61 13.64 2.63
CA GLU A 41 -7.75 14.50 3.00
C GLU A 41 -8.72 13.81 3.98
N SER A 42 -8.43 12.56 4.38
CA SER A 42 -9.25 11.83 5.34
C SER A 42 -9.25 12.55 6.70
N ASP A 43 -10.38 12.54 7.41
CA ASP A 43 -10.46 13.06 8.78
C ASP A 43 -9.71 12.14 9.78
N LYS A 44 -9.44 10.90 9.37
CA LYS A 44 -8.75 9.88 10.18
C LYS A 44 -7.24 10.03 10.06
N TYR A 45 -6.59 10.39 11.18
CA TYR A 45 -5.12 10.48 11.27
C TYR A 45 -4.42 9.22 10.75
N GLY A 46 -4.87 8.03 11.18
CA GLY A 46 -4.26 6.76 10.80
C GLY A 46 -4.30 6.46 9.30
N VAL A 47 -5.23 7.06 8.57
CA VAL A 47 -5.31 6.96 7.10
C VAL A 47 -4.39 7.98 6.44
N ARG A 48 -4.40 9.23 6.89
CA ARG A 48 -3.57 10.32 6.32
C ARG A 48 -2.08 10.02 6.34
N ILE A 49 -1.60 9.29 7.35
CA ILE A 49 -0.17 9.02 7.51
C ILE A 49 0.36 7.86 6.68
N VAL A 50 -0.51 7.02 6.08
CA VAL A 50 -0.05 5.79 5.41
C VAL A 50 0.87 6.12 4.24
N GLU A 51 0.44 6.95 3.30
CA GLU A 51 1.25 7.32 2.14
C GLU A 51 2.54 8.05 2.53
N PRO A 52 2.51 9.08 3.40
CA PRO A 52 3.74 9.71 3.89
C PRO A 52 4.74 8.74 4.54
N VAL A 53 4.27 7.71 5.25
CA VAL A 53 5.15 6.70 5.85
C VAL A 53 5.77 5.80 4.78
N LEU A 54 4.99 5.37 3.78
CA LEU A 54 5.52 4.59 2.65
C LEU A 54 6.54 5.39 1.86
N ASP A 55 6.26 6.67 1.59
CA ASP A 55 7.18 7.61 0.93
C ASP A 55 8.48 7.76 1.72
N ALA A 56 8.39 7.96 3.04
CA ALA A 56 9.55 8.07 3.92
C ALA A 56 10.40 6.79 3.98
N MET A 57 9.77 5.62 3.83
CA MET A 57 10.45 4.34 3.75
C MET A 57 10.99 4.03 2.34
N GLY A 58 10.67 4.84 1.33
CA GLY A 58 11.03 4.58 -0.06
C GLY A 58 10.32 3.35 -0.65
N ILE A 59 9.12 3.04 -0.16
CA ILE A 59 8.29 1.94 -0.65
C ILE A 59 7.34 2.50 -1.72
N GLU A 60 7.44 1.98 -2.94
CA GLU A 60 6.52 2.36 -4.01
C GLU A 60 5.09 1.90 -3.70
N HIS A 61 4.12 2.75 -4.03
CA HIS A 61 2.71 2.47 -3.79
C HIS A 61 1.80 3.03 -4.86
N ALA A 62 0.60 2.44 -4.95
CA ALA A 62 -0.49 2.95 -5.77
C ALA A 62 -1.83 2.71 -5.09
N ARG A 63 -2.82 3.51 -5.46
CA ARG A 63 -4.19 3.34 -4.97
C ARG A 63 -4.96 2.37 -5.87
N LEU A 64 -5.80 1.56 -5.25
CA LEU A 64 -6.91 0.84 -5.88
C LEU A 64 -8.20 1.54 -5.42
N THR A 65 -8.74 2.41 -6.28
CA THR A 65 -9.87 3.29 -5.96
C THR A 65 -11.06 3.03 -6.86
N LEU A 66 -10.82 2.78 -8.14
CA LEU A 66 -11.85 2.60 -9.16
C LEU A 66 -11.85 1.15 -9.65
N ARG A 67 -13.00 0.72 -10.17
CA ARG A 67 -13.09 -0.53 -10.94
C ARG A 67 -12.13 -0.45 -12.14
N GLY A 68 -11.37 -1.49 -12.38
CA GLY A 68 -10.34 -1.58 -13.42
C GLY A 68 -8.92 -1.31 -12.89
N ASP A 69 -8.76 -0.69 -11.71
CA ASP A 69 -7.42 -0.53 -11.12
C ASP A 69 -6.78 -1.89 -10.81
N GLU A 70 -7.58 -2.93 -10.57
CA GLU A 70 -7.11 -4.30 -10.34
C GLU A 70 -6.34 -4.90 -11.51
N GLU A 71 -6.53 -4.38 -12.74
CA GLU A 71 -5.81 -4.83 -13.93
C GLU A 71 -4.31 -4.56 -13.84
N ARG A 72 -3.90 -3.62 -12.99
CA ARG A 72 -2.49 -3.27 -12.74
C ARG A 72 -1.78 -4.24 -11.78
N ILE A 73 -2.52 -5.06 -11.04
CA ILE A 73 -1.97 -5.95 -10.00
C ILE A 73 -0.99 -6.97 -10.58
N PRO A 74 -1.29 -7.69 -11.69
CA PRO A 74 -0.37 -8.67 -12.26
C PRO A 74 0.97 -8.04 -12.69
N GLU A 75 0.93 -6.85 -13.30
CA GLU A 75 2.13 -6.14 -13.73
C GLU A 75 2.98 -5.70 -12.54
N ALA A 76 2.36 -5.07 -11.54
CA ALA A 76 3.04 -4.65 -10.32
C ALA A 76 3.66 -5.83 -9.56
N PHE A 77 2.98 -6.99 -9.50
CA PHE A 77 3.54 -8.20 -8.91
C PHE A 77 4.80 -8.67 -9.63
N GLN A 78 4.77 -8.72 -10.97
CA GLN A 78 5.95 -9.10 -11.76
C GLN A 78 7.08 -8.08 -11.59
N GLN A 79 6.76 -6.79 -11.55
CA GLN A 79 7.73 -5.73 -11.38
C GLN A 79 8.38 -5.75 -10.00
N ALA A 80 7.62 -5.99 -8.92
CA ALA A 80 8.17 -6.16 -7.57
C ALA A 80 9.14 -7.34 -7.51
N ARG A 81 8.79 -8.48 -8.13
CA ARG A 81 9.68 -9.66 -8.22
C ARG A 81 10.95 -9.39 -9.03
N LYS A 82 10.83 -8.71 -10.18
CA LYS A 82 11.94 -8.41 -11.07
C LYS A 82 12.90 -7.39 -10.46
N SER A 83 12.35 -6.32 -9.87
CA SER A 83 13.11 -5.25 -9.23
C SER A 83 13.64 -5.63 -7.85
N LYS A 84 13.11 -6.69 -7.25
CA LYS A 84 13.39 -7.11 -5.87
C LYS A 84 13.12 -6.00 -4.84
N ARG A 85 12.06 -5.22 -5.09
CA ARG A 85 11.63 -4.12 -4.23
C ARG A 85 10.18 -4.35 -3.79
N PRO A 86 9.80 -3.86 -2.60
CA PRO A 86 8.41 -3.89 -2.18
C PRO A 86 7.56 -2.91 -3.00
N PHE A 87 6.33 -3.32 -3.30
CA PHE A 87 5.28 -2.49 -3.85
C PHE A 87 3.99 -2.71 -3.05
N ILE A 88 3.29 -1.62 -2.71
CA ILE A 88 2.06 -1.69 -1.90
C ILE A 88 0.90 -1.04 -2.62
N PHE A 89 -0.18 -1.80 -2.83
CA PHE A 89 -1.46 -1.25 -3.21
C PHE A 89 -2.26 -0.83 -1.99
N LEU A 90 -2.84 0.37 -2.01
CA LEU A 90 -3.76 0.88 -1.00
C LEU A 90 -5.20 0.84 -1.53
N VAL A 91 -6.05 0.00 -0.95
CA VAL A 91 -7.48 -0.04 -1.29
C VAL A 91 -8.18 1.11 -0.58
N THR A 92 -8.61 2.12 -1.33
CA THR A 92 -9.15 3.37 -0.78
C THR A 92 -10.67 3.45 -0.81
N ARG A 93 -11.36 2.49 -1.41
CA ARG A 93 -12.82 2.41 -1.43
C ARG A 93 -13.30 1.01 -1.11
N SER A 94 -14.49 0.93 -0.53
CA SER A 94 -15.21 -0.33 -0.39
C SER A 94 -15.58 -0.86 -1.79
N PRO A 95 -15.55 -2.19 -2.02
CA PRO A 95 -16.13 -2.77 -3.22
C PRO A 95 -17.62 -2.44 -3.28
N GLU A 96 -18.09 -1.95 -4.43
CA GLU A 96 -19.52 -1.86 -4.75
C GLU A 96 -20.09 -3.24 -5.10
#